data_AF-A0A4Q2JYQ2-F1
#
_entry.id   AF-A0A4Q2JYQ2-F1
#
_cell.length_a   1.000
_cell.length_b   1.000
_cell.length_c   1.000
_cell.angle_alpha   90.00
_cell.angle_beta   90.00
_cell.angle_gamma   90.00
#
_symmetry.space_group_name_H-M   'P 1'
#
loop_
_entity.id
_entity.type
_entity.pdbx_description
1 polymer ?
#
loop_
_entity_poly.entity_id
_entity_poly.type
_entity_poly.pdbx_seq_one_letter_code
_entity_poly.pdbx_strand_id
1 'polypeptide(L)'
;MAELTDEQIAAEERFLEGIPRWNIGALFLPPIWGPAHGFWATILFYPLWLFADNSFYAAYSQRTTLSMVLAVVVGVVLVTVTFLFARLSQPFAAHRAVARGVSKETYVRRERIWAVVCVVIGCVMIGFATWYNLMIRPGLGA
;
A
#
# COMPACT_ATOMS: atom_id res chain seq x y z
N MET A 1 -1.28 28.69 -2.31
CA MET A 1 -0.29 27.68 -2.72
C MET A 1 1.02 28.43 -2.86
N ALA A 2 1.95 28.27 -1.93
CA ALA A 2 3.27 28.87 -2.10
C ALA A 2 3.98 28.08 -3.21
N GLU A 3 4.26 28.70 -4.35
CA GLU A 3 5.07 28.10 -5.40
C GLU A 3 6.47 27.83 -4.85
N LEU A 4 6.94 26.60 -4.99
CA LEU A 4 8.32 26.24 -4.63
C LEU A 4 9.25 26.97 -5.59
N THR A 5 10.36 27.50 -5.07
CA THR A 5 11.37 28.12 -5.93
C THR A 5 12.11 27.04 -6.73
N ASP A 6 12.63 27.38 -7.91
CA ASP A 6 13.37 26.44 -8.77
C ASP A 6 14.56 25.78 -8.02
N GLU A 7 15.18 26.52 -7.10
CA GLU A 7 16.24 26.00 -6.25
C GLU A 7 15.76 24.91 -5.28
N GLN A 8 14.56 25.05 -4.72
CA GLN A 8 13.95 24.04 -3.85
C GLN A 8 13.61 22.77 -4.63
N ILE A 9 13.11 22.93 -5.87
CA ILE A 9 12.82 21.80 -6.76
C ILE A 9 14.12 21.05 -7.10
N ALA A 10 15.17 21.78 -7.49
CA ALA A 10 16.46 21.18 -7.81
C ALA A 10 17.11 20.48 -6.60
N ALA A 11 16.95 21.04 -5.39
CA ALA A 11 17.42 20.40 -4.16
C ALA A 11 16.66 19.09 -3.86
N GLU A 12 15.33 19.09 -4.05
CA GLU A 12 14.50 17.89 -3.88
C GLU A 12 14.85 16.82 -4.92
N GLU A 13 15.03 17.19 -6.18
CA GLU A 13 15.42 16.25 -7.24
C GLU A 13 16.78 15.59 -6.95
N ARG A 14 17.78 16.38 -6.52
CA ARG A 14 19.08 15.85 -6.08
C ARG A 14 18.94 14.94 -4.86
N PHE A 15 18.07 15.29 -3.92
CA PHE A 15 17.81 14.44 -2.75
C PHE A 15 17.18 13.11 -3.16
N LEU A 16 16.21 13.12 -4.07
CA LEU A 16 15.50 11.93 -4.51
C LEU A 16 16.28 11.08 -5.53
N GLU A 17 17.39 11.58 -6.07
CA GLU A 17 18.20 10.86 -7.04
C GLU A 17 18.64 9.48 -6.51
N GLY A 18 18.35 8.40 -7.23
CA GLY A 18 18.66 7.04 -6.79
C GLY A 18 17.71 6.44 -5.74
N ILE A 19 16.72 7.19 -5.25
CA ILE A 19 15.59 6.63 -4.48
C ILE A 19 14.55 6.10 -5.48
N PRO A 20 14.05 4.86 -5.33
CA PRO A 20 12.99 4.34 -6.19
C PRO A 20 11.77 5.25 -6.16
N ARG A 21 11.18 5.57 -7.32
CA ARG A 21 9.99 6.45 -7.39
C ARG A 21 8.78 5.88 -6.65
N TRP A 22 8.67 4.56 -6.60
CA TRP A 22 7.57 3.83 -5.98
C TRP A 22 8.09 3.04 -4.79
N ASN A 23 7.41 3.15 -3.65
CA ASN A 23 7.69 2.30 -2.51
C ASN A 23 6.95 0.97 -2.65
N ILE A 24 7.69 -0.10 -2.96
CA ILE A 24 7.11 -1.44 -3.14
C ILE A 24 6.61 -2.02 -1.81
N GLY A 25 7.26 -1.71 -0.69
CA GLY A 25 6.79 -2.12 0.63
C GLY A 25 5.41 -1.54 0.96
N ALA A 26 5.25 -0.24 0.75
CA ALA A 26 4.00 0.50 0.90
C ALA A 26 2.90 0.02 -0.06
N LEU A 27 3.27 -0.47 -1.24
CA LEU A 27 2.33 -0.96 -2.25
C LEU A 27 1.69 -2.29 -1.85
N PHE A 28 2.48 -3.23 -1.32
CA PHE A 28 2.01 -4.58 -0.98
C PHE A 28 1.52 -4.70 0.46
N LEU A 29 2.12 -3.94 1.38
CA LEU A 29 1.84 -4.05 2.80
C LEU A 29 1.73 -2.67 3.49
N PRO A 30 0.87 -1.76 2.97
CA PRO A 30 0.67 -0.42 3.53
C PRO A 30 0.44 -0.37 5.06
N PRO A 31 -0.41 -1.22 5.68
CA PRO A 31 -0.67 -1.14 7.11
C PRO A 31 0.49 -1.60 8.00
N ILE A 32 1.56 -2.17 7.43
CA ILE A 32 2.74 -2.62 8.18
C ILE A 32 3.94 -1.72 7.85
N TRP A 33 4.19 -1.49 6.56
CA TRP A 33 5.25 -0.58 6.13
C TRP A 33 4.97 0.86 6.59
N GLY A 34 3.72 1.31 6.51
CA GLY A 34 3.32 2.67 6.86
C GLY A 34 3.65 3.06 8.30
N PRO A 35 3.19 2.32 9.33
CA PRO A 35 3.49 2.64 10.73
C PRO A 35 4.99 2.57 11.05
N ALA A 36 5.73 1.62 10.44
CA ALA A 36 7.17 1.54 10.58
C ALA A 36 7.89 2.83 10.10
N HIS A 37 7.28 3.55 9.17
CA HIS A 37 7.78 4.83 8.63
C HIS A 37 7.02 6.05 9.17
N GLY A 38 6.19 5.88 10.20
CA GLY A 38 5.47 6.95 10.89
C GLY A 38 4.14 7.37 10.27
N PHE A 39 3.60 6.60 9.32
CA PHE A 39 2.28 6.80 8.72
C PHE A 39 1.22 5.95 9.43
N TRP A 40 0.94 6.20 10.70
CA TRP A 40 0.04 5.39 11.52
C TRP A 40 -1.39 5.25 10.96
N ALA A 41 -1.89 6.24 10.23
CA ALA A 41 -3.20 6.20 9.58
C ALA A 41 -3.36 5.02 8.60
N THR A 42 -2.25 4.45 8.10
CA THR A 42 -2.28 3.29 7.21
C THR A 42 -2.82 2.02 7.88
N ILE A 43 -2.97 1.97 9.20
CA ILE A 43 -3.70 0.88 9.88
C ILE A 43 -5.15 0.77 9.37
N LEU A 44 -5.74 1.88 8.89
CA LEU A 44 -7.06 1.90 8.28
C LEU A 44 -7.14 1.09 6.97
N PHE A 45 -6.02 0.65 6.39
CA PHE A 45 -6.04 -0.31 5.29
C PHE A 45 -6.61 -1.67 5.70
N TYR A 46 -6.50 -2.10 6.96
CA TYR A 46 -7.10 -3.37 7.40
C TYR A 46 -8.62 -3.42 7.23
N PRO A 47 -9.41 -2.47 7.79
CA PRO A 47 -10.84 -2.45 7.54
C PRO A 47 -11.19 -2.19 6.07
N LEU A 48 -10.39 -1.40 5.33
CA LEU A 48 -10.59 -1.17 3.91
C LEU A 48 -10.40 -2.45 3.08
N TRP A 49 -9.36 -3.24 3.38
CA TRP A 49 -9.11 -4.54 2.78
C TRP A 49 -10.23 -5.51 3.10
N LEU A 50 -10.71 -5.55 4.34
CA LEU A 50 -11.85 -6.38 4.71
C LEU A 50 -13.11 -5.99 3.92
N PHE A 51 -13.39 -4.70 3.76
CA PHE A 51 -14.53 -4.24 2.97
C PHE A 51 -14.40 -4.62 1.48
N ALA A 52 -13.20 -4.47 0.91
CA ALA A 52 -12.92 -4.87 -0.46
C ALA A 52 -13.08 -6.38 -0.65
N ASP A 53 -12.51 -7.18 0.25
CA ASP A 53 -12.60 -8.64 0.24
C ASP A 53 -14.06 -9.13 0.30
N ASN A 54 -14.87 -8.52 1.16
CA ASN A 54 -16.31 -8.79 1.22
C ASN A 54 -17.05 -8.42 -0.07
N SER A 55 -16.67 -7.29 -0.69
CA SER A 55 -17.27 -6.84 -1.94
C SER A 55 -16.94 -7.80 -3.09
N PHE A 56 -15.69 -8.26 -3.18
CA PHE A 56 -15.25 -9.26 -4.16
C PHE A 56 -15.95 -10.60 -3.95
N TYR A 57 -16.06 -11.06 -2.71
CA TYR A 57 -16.77 -12.30 -2.40
C TYR A 57 -18.27 -12.21 -2.72
N ALA A 58 -18.92 -11.08 -2.42
CA ALA A 58 -20.32 -10.86 -2.79
C ALA A 58 -20.53 -10.89 -4.31
N ALA A 59 -19.62 -10.28 -5.08
CA ALA A 59 -19.66 -10.34 -6.53
C ALA A 59 -19.53 -11.79 -7.06
N TYR A 60 -18.63 -12.58 -6.47
CA TYR A 60 -18.43 -13.98 -6.83
C TYR A 60 -19.63 -14.88 -6.48
N SER A 61 -20.17 -14.73 -5.27
CA SER A 61 -21.21 -15.61 -4.72
C SER A 61 -22.62 -15.25 -5.18
N GLN A 62 -23.00 -13.97 -5.14
CA GLN A 62 -24.36 -13.52 -5.44
C GLN A 62 -24.55 -13.13 -6.91
N ARG A 63 -23.49 -12.67 -7.58
CA ARG A 63 -23.47 -12.32 -9.02
C ARG A 63 -24.56 -11.33 -9.45
N THR A 64 -25.04 -10.50 -8.53
CA THR A 64 -25.99 -9.43 -8.83
C THR A 64 -25.27 -8.24 -9.47
N THR A 65 -25.96 -7.48 -10.33
CA THR A 65 -25.40 -6.28 -10.98
C THR A 65 -24.81 -5.30 -9.95
N LEU A 66 -25.51 -5.08 -8.84
CA LEU A 66 -25.03 -4.21 -7.76
C LEU A 66 -23.70 -4.70 -7.17
N SER A 67 -23.60 -6.00 -6.85
CA SER A 67 -22.37 -6.57 -6.27
C SER A 67 -21.20 -6.49 -7.23
N MET A 68 -21.43 -6.75 -8.52
CA MET A 68 -20.41 -6.63 -9.56
C MET A 68 -19.91 -5.19 -9.71
N VAL A 69 -20.84 -4.22 -9.79
CA VAL A 69 -20.48 -2.80 -9.89
C VAL A 69 -19.73 -2.32 -8.65
N LEU A 70 -20.22 -2.67 -7.46
CA LEU A 70 -19.56 -2.29 -6.20
C LEU A 70 -18.14 -2.86 -6.12
N ALA A 71 -17.96 -4.15 -6.44
CA ALA A 71 -16.65 -4.78 -6.47
C ALA A 71 -15.68 -4.08 -7.42
N VAL A 72 -16.11 -3.72 -8.63
CA VAL A 72 -15.27 -2.99 -9.59
C VAL A 72 -14.89 -1.61 -9.04
N VAL A 73 -15.87 -0.84 -8.54
CA VAL A 73 -15.61 0.50 -7.96
C VAL A 73 -14.64 0.41 -6.80
N VAL A 74 -14.87 -0.50 -5.86
CA VAL A 74 -14.01 -0.68 -4.69
C VAL A 74 -12.60 -1.12 -5.10
N GLY A 75 -12.48 -2.03 -6.07
CA GLY A 75 -11.19 -2.47 -6.60
C GLY A 75 -10.39 -1.33 -7.24
N VAL A 76 -11.04 -0.52 -8.09
CA VAL A 76 -10.41 0.64 -8.74
C VAL A 76 -9.97 1.68 -7.70
N VAL A 77 -10.83 2.01 -6.74
CA VAL A 77 -10.51 2.97 -5.67
C VAL A 77 -9.35 2.45 -4.82
N LEU A 78 -9.39 1.19 -4.39
CA LEU A 78 -8.35 0.60 -3.56
C LEU A 78 -7.00 0.60 -4.28
N VAL A 79 -6.95 0.15 -5.54
CA VAL A 79 -5.73 0.16 -6.35
C VAL A 79 -5.21 1.60 -6.47
N THR A 80 -6.07 2.54 -6.87
CA THR A 80 -5.68 3.94 -7.06
C THR A 80 -5.09 4.54 -5.79
N VAL A 81 -5.77 4.39 -4.66
CA VAL A 81 -5.32 4.91 -3.36
C VAL A 81 -4.00 4.27 -2.94
N THR A 82 -3.84 2.95 -3.13
CA THR A 82 -2.62 2.24 -2.74
C THR A 82 -1.42 2.67 -3.58
N PHE A 83 -1.60 2.83 -4.90
CA PHE A 83 -0.55 3.35 -5.78
C PHE A 83 -0.20 4.79 -5.41
N LEU A 84 -1.19 5.69 -5.26
CA LEU A 84 -0.94 7.07 -4.83
C LEU A 84 -0.18 7.11 -3.51
N PHE A 85 -0.57 6.29 -2.53
CA PHE A 85 0.12 6.18 -1.26
C PHE A 85 1.58 5.71 -1.45
N ALA A 86 1.83 4.66 -2.23
CA ALA A 86 3.17 4.14 -2.49
C ALA A 86 4.09 5.16 -3.20
N ARG A 87 3.52 6.02 -4.06
CA ARG A 87 4.26 7.07 -4.77
C ARG A 87 4.58 8.26 -3.86
N LEU A 88 3.60 8.70 -3.08
CA LEU A 88 3.68 9.91 -2.27
C LEU A 88 4.45 9.67 -0.97
N SER A 89 4.26 8.51 -0.32
CA SER A 89 4.90 8.20 0.95
C SER A 89 6.43 8.06 0.87
N GLN A 90 6.95 7.70 -0.30
CA GLN A 90 8.37 7.43 -0.52
C GLN A 90 9.30 8.62 -0.20
N PRO A 91 9.10 9.83 -0.78
CA PRO A 91 9.91 11.00 -0.43
C PRO A 91 9.75 11.40 1.05
N PHE A 92 8.52 11.36 1.58
CA PHE A 92 8.27 11.70 2.99
C PHE A 92 8.98 10.73 3.96
N ALA A 93 8.98 9.44 3.65
CA ALA A 93 9.69 8.42 4.44
C ALA A 93 11.20 8.65 4.40
N ALA A 94 11.75 8.95 3.22
CA ALA A 94 13.17 9.24 3.04
C ALA A 94 13.60 10.47 3.84
N HIS A 95 12.89 11.59 3.72
CA HIS A 95 13.15 12.81 4.49
C HIS A 95 13.06 12.56 6.00
N ARG A 96 12.04 11.82 6.46
CA ARG A 96 11.90 11.47 7.87
C ARG A 96 13.06 10.59 8.36
N ALA A 97 13.55 9.66 7.56
CA ALA A 97 14.69 8.82 7.91
C ALA A 97 15.97 9.66 8.07
N VAL A 98 16.22 10.57 7.12
CA VAL A 98 17.38 11.48 7.14
C VAL A 98 17.30 12.46 8.31
N ALA A 99 16.12 13.02 8.59
CA ALA A 99 15.89 13.87 9.75
C ALA A 99 16.15 13.15 11.10
N ARG A 100 16.10 11.80 11.11
CA ARG A 100 16.43 10.95 12.27
C ARG A 100 17.89 10.46 12.26
N GLY A 101 18.73 11.00 11.39
CA GLY A 101 20.16 10.67 11.31
C GLY A 101 20.49 9.41 10.51
N VAL A 102 19.54 8.84 9.77
CA VAL A 102 19.81 7.69 8.88
C VAL A 102 20.32 8.19 7.54
N SER A 103 21.45 7.66 7.06
CA SER A 103 21.94 8.03 5.71
C SER A 103 20.99 7.55 4.61
N LYS A 104 20.98 8.25 3.48
CA LYS A 104 20.15 7.94 2.31
C LYS A 104 20.43 6.53 1.79
N GLU A 105 21.69 6.12 1.73
CA GLU A 105 22.11 4.79 1.26
C GLU A 105 21.58 3.69 2.19
N THR A 106 21.64 3.96 3.50
CA THR A 106 21.13 3.03 4.52
C THR A 106 19.61 2.89 4.41
N TYR A 107 18.90 4.00 4.19
CA TYR A 107 17.45 3.98 3.93
C TYR A 107 17.13 3.14 2.70
N VAL A 108 17.75 3.42 1.55
CA VAL A 108 17.50 2.69 0.29
C VAL A 108 17.82 1.19 0.45
N ARG A 109 18.89 0.83 1.17
CA ARG A 109 19.20 -0.58 1.45
C ARG A 109 18.11 -1.27 2.26
N ARG A 110 17.55 -0.58 3.28
CA ARG A 110 16.43 -1.10 4.08
C ARG A 110 15.16 -1.22 3.25
N GLU A 111 14.87 -0.24 2.39
CA GLU A 111 13.69 -0.28 1.53
C GLU A 111 13.71 -1.46 0.54
N ARG A 112 14.88 -1.91 0.09
CA ARG A 112 14.99 -3.14 -0.71
C ARG A 112 14.57 -4.38 0.08
N ILE A 113 14.93 -4.45 1.36
CA ILE A 113 14.52 -5.55 2.24
C ILE A 113 13.02 -5.49 2.50
N TRP A 114 12.50 -4.29 2.81
CA TRP A 114 11.06 -4.06 2.96
C TRP A 114 10.29 -4.48 1.71
N ALA A 115 10.76 -4.11 0.52
CA ALA A 115 10.13 -4.50 -0.74
C ALA A 115 9.99 -6.03 -0.84
N VAL A 116 11.07 -6.78 -0.61
CA VAL A 116 11.03 -8.25 -0.69
C VAL A 116 10.09 -8.83 0.36
N VAL A 117 10.22 -8.43 1.62
CA VAL A 117 9.42 -8.95 2.73
C VAL A 117 7.93 -8.65 2.53
N CYS A 118 7.59 -7.41 2.18
CA CYS A 118 6.20 -6.99 1.96
C CYS A 118 5.57 -7.67 0.76
N VAL A 119 6.31 -7.89 -0.33
CA VAL A 119 5.80 -8.65 -1.48
C VAL A 119 5.47 -10.08 -1.09
N VAL A 120 6.40 -10.77 -0.41
CA VAL A 120 6.18 -12.16 0.02
C VAL A 120 4.98 -12.27 0.95
N ILE A 121 4.94 -11.45 2.01
CA ILE A 121 3.82 -11.47 2.97
C ILE A 121 2.51 -11.06 2.30
N GLY A 122 2.52 -10.03 1.46
CA GLY A 122 1.33 -9.56 0.75
C GLY A 122 0.75 -10.63 -0.16
N CYS A 123 1.57 -11.34 -0.93
CA CYS A 123 1.13 -12.47 -1.75
C CYS A 123 0.57 -13.62 -0.92
N VAL A 124 1.21 -13.97 0.20
CA VAL A 124 0.70 -14.99 1.13
C VAL A 124 -0.66 -14.58 1.71
N MET A 125 -0.83 -13.33 2.11
CA MET A 125 -2.11 -12.83 2.65
C MET A 125 -3.23 -12.89 1.60
N ILE A 126 -2.97 -12.47 0.35
CA ILE A 126 -3.93 -12.56 -0.75
C ILE A 126 -4.32 -14.02 -0.99
N GLY A 127 -3.33 -14.92 -1.04
CA GLY A 127 -3.56 -16.35 -1.21
C GLY A 127 -4.42 -16.94 -0.08
N PHE A 128 -4.09 -16.61 1.17
CA PHE A 128 -4.83 -17.09 2.33
C PHE A 128 -6.25 -16.53 2.39
N ALA A 129 -6.45 -15.23 2.13
CA ALA A 129 -7.78 -14.61 2.07
C ALA A 129 -8.65 -15.24 0.98
N THR A 130 -8.06 -15.47 -0.21
CA THR A 130 -8.75 -16.14 -1.32
C THR A 130 -9.14 -17.56 -0.94
N TRP A 131 -8.21 -18.34 -0.38
CA TRP A 131 -8.48 -19.71 0.07
C TRP A 131 -9.57 -19.75 1.14
N TYR A 132 -9.48 -18.88 2.15
CA TYR A 132 -10.49 -18.76 3.21
C TYR A 132 -11.89 -18.48 2.62
N ASN A 133 -11.99 -17.51 1.71
CA ASN A 133 -13.25 -17.15 1.08
C ASN A 133 -13.84 -18.26 0.22
N LEU A 134 -13.00 -19.06 -0.45
CA LEU A 134 -13.48 -20.12 -1.34
C LEU A 134 -13.76 -21.44 -0.63
N MET A 135 -12.99 -21.77 0.40
CA MET A 135 -12.98 -23.12 1.01
C MET A 135 -13.63 -23.18 2.39
N ILE A 136 -13.55 -22.11 3.18
CA ILE A 136 -14.05 -22.09 4.56
C ILE A 136 -15.35 -21.31 4.66
N ARG A 137 -15.34 -20.06 4.17
CA ARG A 137 -16.45 -19.12 4.34
C ARG A 137 -17.82 -19.66 3.86
N PRO A 138 -17.94 -20.41 2.74
CA PRO A 138 -19.23 -20.96 2.31
C PRO A 138 -19.81 -21.95 3.33
N GLY A 139 -18.96 -22.70 4.04
CA GLY A 139 -19.38 -23.69 5.04
C GLY A 139 -19.72 -23.10 6.41
N LEU A 140 -19.43 -21.81 6.65
CA LEU A 140 -19.76 -21.12 7.89
C LEU A 140 -21.17 -20.48 7.89
N GLY A 141 -21.84 -20.48 6.73
CA GLY A 141 -23.18 -19.90 6.54
C GLY A 141 -24.26 -20.92 6.17
N ALA A 142 -23.98 -22.22 6.37
CA ALA A 142 -24.93 -23.33 6.22
C ALA A 142 -25.59 -23.68 7.56
#